data_AF-A0A656JTG1-F1
#
_entry.id   AF-A0A656JTG1-F1
#
_cell.length_a   1.000
_cell.length_b   1.000
_cell.length_c   1.000
_cell.angle_alpha   90.00
_cell.angle_beta   90.00
_cell.angle_gamma   90.00
#
_symmetry.space_group_name_H-M   'P 1'
#
loop_
_entity.id
_entity.type
_entity.pdbx_description
1 polymer ?
#
loop_
_entity_poly.entity_id
_entity_poly.type
_entity_poly.pdbx_seq_one_letter_code
_entity_poly.pdbx_strand_id
1 'polypeptide(L)'
;ASRGAVVDNRALHDVMLEREDLQAVLDVWEGEPQVNVALADLCVIGTPHIAGYSLDGRQRGTAQIYQALCAFLDQPAAISLADLLPTPWLAQVSLDAATDPQWALSMLCRGVYDPRRDDADFRRSLTGDTASQRL
;
A
#
# COMPACT_ATOMS: atom_id res chain seq x y z
N ALA A 1 0.11 -7.76 -1.49
CA ALA A 1 0.64 -6.98 -2.61
C ALA A 1 2.01 -7.53 -3.03
N SER A 2 2.11 -8.17 -4.19
CA SER A 2 3.37 -8.78 -4.66
C SER A 2 3.64 -8.43 -6.13
N ARG A 3 3.19 -9.27 -7.06
CA ARG A 3 3.25 -9.06 -8.52
C ARG A 3 1.92 -9.50 -9.12
N GLY A 4 1.41 -8.73 -10.09
CA GLY A 4 0.08 -8.95 -10.67
C GLY A 4 -0.12 -10.36 -11.20
N ALA A 5 0.77 -10.82 -12.06
CA ALA A 5 0.68 -12.14 -12.72
C ALA A 5 0.91 -13.36 -11.80
N VAL A 6 0.99 -13.18 -10.47
CA VAL A 6 0.99 -14.31 -9.52
C VAL A 6 -0.40 -14.93 -9.39
N VAL A 7 -1.45 -14.12 -9.59
CA VAL A 7 -2.84 -14.56 -9.61
C VAL A 7 -3.37 -14.36 -11.03
N ASP A 8 -4.02 -15.37 -11.60
CA ASP A 8 -4.74 -15.23 -12.87
C ASP A 8 -5.96 -14.34 -12.63
N ASN A 9 -5.88 -13.09 -13.09
CA ASN A 9 -6.92 -12.09 -12.87
C ASN A 9 -8.24 -12.44 -13.55
N ARG A 10 -8.20 -13.16 -14.68
CA ARG A 10 -9.43 -13.58 -15.36
C ARG A 10 -10.11 -14.69 -14.60
N ALA A 11 -9.36 -15.71 -14.17
CA ALA A 11 -9.91 -16.79 -13.35
C ALA A 11 -10.47 -16.28 -12.01
N LEU A 12 -9.79 -15.31 -11.38
CA LEU A 12 -10.28 -14.67 -10.16
C LEU A 12 -11.59 -13.92 -10.39
N HIS A 13 -11.69 -13.14 -11.48
CA HIS A 13 -12.93 -12.47 -11.85
C HIS A 13 -14.08 -13.46 -12.01
N ASP A 14 -13.86 -14.53 -12.79
CA ASP A 14 -14.90 -15.50 -13.12
C ASP A 14 -15.41 -16.23 -11.87
N VAL A 15 -14.52 -16.65 -10.96
CA VAL A 15 -14.95 -17.34 -9.72
C VAL A 15 -15.67 -16.40 -8.75
N MET A 16 -15.32 -15.10 -8.73
CA MET A 16 -16.00 -14.11 -7.87
C MET A 16 -17.41 -13.77 -8.35
N LEU A 17 -17.73 -14.00 -9.64
CA LEU A 17 -19.11 -13.92 -10.13
C LEU A 17 -19.98 -15.09 -9.67
N GLU A 18 -19.37 -16.25 -9.40
CA GLU A 18 -20.09 -17.47 -9.00
C GLU A 18 -20.16 -17.65 -7.47
N ARG A 19 -19.22 -17.06 -6.72
CA ARG A 19 -19.08 -17.25 -5.27
C ARG A 19 -19.09 -15.94 -4.49
N GLU A 20 -20.15 -15.72 -3.74
CA GLU A 20 -20.32 -14.55 -2.87
C GLU A 20 -19.49 -14.61 -1.56
N ASP A 21 -18.92 -15.78 -1.23
CA ASP A 21 -18.12 -15.96 -0.01
C ASP A 21 -16.64 -15.57 -0.19
N LEU A 22 -16.23 -15.21 -1.41
CA LEU A 22 -14.87 -14.80 -1.72
C LEU A 22 -14.71 -13.28 -1.59
N GLN A 23 -13.64 -12.88 -0.91
CA GLN A 23 -13.22 -11.49 -0.80
C GLN A 23 -11.81 -11.33 -1.36
N ALA A 24 -11.63 -10.42 -2.31
CA ALA A 24 -10.34 -10.10 -2.90
C ALA A 24 -9.86 -8.72 -2.48
N VAL A 25 -8.57 -8.63 -2.14
CA VAL A 25 -7.85 -7.37 -1.92
C VAL A 25 -6.62 -7.37 -2.82
N LEU A 26 -6.61 -6.49 -3.82
CA LEU A 26 -5.56 -6.43 -4.83
C LEU A 26 -4.89 -5.06 -4.81
N ASP A 27 -3.57 -5.05 -4.69
CA ASP A 27 -2.75 -3.86 -4.95
C ASP A 27 -2.00 -3.99 -6.27
N VAL A 28 -1.94 -5.19 -6.85
CA VAL A 28 -1.16 -5.47 -8.06
C VAL A 28 -2.05 -6.17 -9.07
N TRP A 29 -1.86 -5.86 -10.34
CA TRP A 29 -2.75 -6.28 -11.43
C TRP A 29 -1.96 -6.92 -12.57
N GLU A 30 -2.48 -7.98 -13.14
CA GLU A 30 -1.93 -8.52 -14.38
C GLU A 30 -2.10 -7.50 -15.52
N GLY A 31 -1.02 -7.18 -16.23
CA GLY A 31 -1.06 -6.23 -17.36
C GLY A 31 -0.93 -4.75 -17.00
N GLU A 32 -0.42 -4.41 -15.81
CA GLU A 32 -0.16 -3.02 -15.41
C GLU A 32 0.55 -2.19 -16.51
N PRO A 33 0.15 -0.92 -16.76
CA PRO A 33 -0.81 -0.15 -15.96
C PRO A 33 -2.29 -0.36 -16.35
N GLN A 34 -2.59 -1.24 -17.32
CA GLN A 34 -3.98 -1.56 -17.66
C GLN A 34 -4.58 -2.47 -16.60
N VAL A 35 -5.75 -2.09 -16.07
CA VAL A 35 -6.46 -2.85 -15.03
C VAL A 35 -7.78 -3.37 -15.58
N ASN A 36 -8.10 -4.63 -15.27
CA ASN A 36 -9.45 -5.14 -15.50
C ASN A 36 -10.43 -4.46 -14.54
N VAL A 37 -11.12 -3.43 -15.03
CA VAL A 37 -12.06 -2.62 -14.24
C VAL A 37 -13.17 -3.48 -13.63
N ALA A 38 -13.69 -4.47 -14.36
CA ALA A 38 -14.72 -5.37 -13.84
C ALA A 38 -14.24 -6.18 -12.63
N LEU A 39 -12.99 -6.65 -12.65
CA LEU A 39 -12.39 -7.30 -11.48
C LEU A 39 -12.17 -6.32 -10.33
N ALA A 40 -11.74 -5.09 -10.62
CA ALA A 40 -11.54 -4.07 -9.61
C ALA A 40 -12.86 -3.73 -8.88
N ASP A 41 -13.98 -3.67 -9.60
CA ASP A 41 -15.32 -3.45 -9.04
C ASP A 41 -15.78 -4.60 -8.11
N LEU A 42 -15.31 -5.83 -8.33
CA LEU A 42 -15.59 -6.97 -7.45
C LEU A 42 -14.69 -7.03 -6.22
N CYS A 43 -13.51 -6.39 -6.24
CA CYS A 43 -12.58 -6.40 -5.11
C CYS A 43 -13.12 -5.58 -3.93
N VAL A 44 -12.90 -6.08 -2.71
CA VAL A 44 -13.20 -5.33 -1.47
C VAL A 44 -12.30 -4.10 -1.36
N ILE A 45 -11.03 -4.25 -1.76
CA ILE A 45 -10.06 -3.16 -1.87
C ILE A 45 -9.21 -3.40 -3.12
N GLY A 46 -9.08 -2.38 -3.97
CA GLY A 46 -8.23 -2.33 -5.14
C GLY A 46 -7.35 -1.08 -5.10
N THR A 47 -6.03 -1.21 -5.21
CA THR A 47 -5.10 -0.05 -5.23
C THR A 47 -4.05 -0.16 -6.37
N PRO A 48 -3.46 0.97 -6.82
CA PRO A 48 -2.59 1.00 -8.01
C PRO A 48 -1.11 0.76 -7.67
N HIS A 49 -0.78 -0.41 -7.10
CA HIS A 49 0.59 -0.83 -6.80
C HIS A 49 1.34 0.12 -5.86
N ILE A 50 0.68 0.50 -4.76
CA ILE A 50 1.17 1.48 -3.78
C ILE A 50 1.38 0.91 -2.39
N ALA A 51 1.17 -0.38 -2.14
CA ALA A 51 1.31 -0.94 -0.79
C ALA A 51 2.73 -0.76 -0.20
N GLY A 52 3.74 -0.60 -1.06
CA GLY A 52 5.13 -0.32 -0.66
C GLY A 52 5.49 1.17 -0.56
N TYR A 53 4.57 2.10 -0.85
CA TYR A 53 4.87 3.53 -1.05
C TYR A 53 4.90 4.37 0.23
N SER A 54 5.37 3.80 1.34
CA SER A 54 5.60 4.62 2.54
C SER A 54 6.79 5.57 2.35
N LEU A 55 6.72 6.74 2.99
CA LEU A 55 7.81 7.72 3.00
C LEU A 55 9.10 7.08 3.54
N ASP A 56 8.99 6.37 4.65
CA ASP A 56 10.06 5.59 5.25
C ASP A 56 10.61 4.54 4.29
N GLY A 57 9.74 3.81 3.58
CA GLY A 57 10.14 2.78 2.62
C GLY A 57 11.00 3.35 1.50
N ARG A 58 10.61 4.50 0.96
CA ARG A 58 11.38 5.21 -0.08
C ARG A 58 12.75 5.65 0.42
N GLN A 59 12.82 6.25 1.61
CA GLN A 59 14.10 6.74 2.16
C GLN A 59 15.01 5.62 2.70
N ARG A 60 14.43 4.51 3.17
CA ARG A 60 15.16 3.37 3.72
C ARG A 60 16.06 2.70 2.68
N GLY A 61 15.67 2.67 1.40
CA GLY A 61 16.52 2.16 0.33
C GLY A 61 17.86 2.92 0.26
N THR A 62 17.80 4.25 0.27
CA THR A 62 19.00 5.11 0.31
C THR A 62 19.81 4.89 1.58
N ALA A 63 19.15 4.82 2.74
CA ALA A 63 19.83 4.59 4.02
C ALA A 63 20.58 3.25 4.06
N GLN A 64 20.01 2.18 3.50
CA GLN A 64 20.66 0.88 3.41
C GLN A 64 21.89 0.91 2.50
N ILE A 65 21.81 1.58 1.35
CA ILE A 65 22.96 1.77 0.45
C ILE A 65 24.05 2.58 1.14
N TYR A 66 23.69 3.66 1.83
CA TYR A 66 24.63 4.47 2.62
C TYR A 66 25.35 3.64 3.68
N GLN A 67 24.62 2.85 4.46
CA GLN A 67 25.19 1.97 5.48
C GLN A 67 26.14 0.93 4.87
N ALA A 68 25.74 0.29 3.76
CA ALA A 68 26.57 -0.68 3.06
C ALA A 68 27.85 -0.04 2.49
N LEU A 69 27.75 1.18 1.96
CA LEU A 69 28.89 1.92 1.44
C LEU A 69 29.85 2.33 2.55
N CYS A 70 29.35 2.84 3.68
CA CYS A 70 30.17 3.16 4.85
C CYS A 70 30.94 1.93 5.35
N ALA A 71 30.26 0.78 5.44
CA ALA A 71 30.89 -0.49 5.83
C ALA A 71 31.96 -0.93 4.82
N PHE A 72 31.70 -0.77 3.52
CA PHE A 72 32.67 -1.10 2.47
C PHE A 72 33.92 -0.21 2.51
N LEU A 73 33.78 1.07 2.89
CA LEU A 73 34.87 2.04 2.97
C LEU A 73 35.54 2.10 4.35
N ASP A 74 35.12 1.26 5.30
CA ASP A 74 35.55 1.30 6.71
C ASP A 74 35.36 2.69 7.37
N GLN A 75 34.21 3.32 7.08
CA GLN A 75 33.83 4.62 7.62
C GLN A 75 32.63 4.50 8.55
N PRO A 76 32.54 5.34 9.61
CA PRO A 76 31.36 5.38 10.46
C PRO A 76 30.15 5.97 9.73
N ALA A 77 29.00 5.28 9.82
CA ALA A 77 27.72 5.80 9.35
C ALA A 77 27.16 6.80 10.38
N ALA A 78 27.48 8.09 10.22
CA ALA A 78 27.11 9.15 11.17
C ALA A 78 25.67 9.68 10.99
N ILE A 79 25.04 9.46 9.84
CA ILE A 79 23.69 9.94 9.53
C ILE A 79 22.68 8.81 9.76
N SER A 80 21.64 9.06 10.56
CA SER A 80 20.53 8.12 10.72
C SER A 80 19.36 8.49 9.82
N LEU A 81 18.54 7.49 9.44
CA LEU A 81 17.33 7.72 8.65
C LEU A 81 16.34 8.64 9.39
N ALA A 82 16.25 8.51 10.71
CA ALA A 82 15.33 9.31 11.52
C ALA A 82 15.64 10.82 11.44
N ASP A 83 16.90 11.18 11.22
CA ASP A 83 17.33 12.58 11.08
C ASP A 83 16.88 13.21 9.74
N LEU A 84 16.50 12.38 8.78
CA LEU A 84 16.12 12.80 7.42
C LEU A 84 14.60 12.77 7.19
N LEU A 85 13.85 12.09 8.06
CA LEU A 85 12.40 11.99 7.95
C LEU A 85 11.73 13.24 8.53
N PRO A 86 10.69 13.78 7.89
CA PRO A 86 9.89 14.85 8.48
C PRO A 86 9.18 14.34 9.73
N THR A 87 8.87 15.25 10.65
CA THR A 87 8.06 14.94 11.82
C THR A 87 6.71 14.36 11.37
N PRO A 88 6.28 13.20 11.92
CA PRO A 88 5.00 12.61 11.58
C PRO A 88 3.85 13.52 12.03
N TRP A 89 2.78 13.59 11.24
CA TRP A 89 1.61 14.39 11.57
C TRP A 89 0.88 13.88 12.83
N LEU A 90 0.91 12.56 13.06
CA LEU A 90 0.43 11.92 14.27
C LEU A 90 1.63 11.41 15.08
N ALA A 91 2.12 12.21 16.01
CA ALA A 91 3.32 11.89 16.79
C ALA A 91 3.04 10.97 17.99
N GLN A 92 1.90 11.13 18.66
CA GLN A 92 1.56 10.38 19.86
C GLN A 92 0.04 10.19 20.00
N VAL A 93 -0.35 9.04 20.55
CA VAL A 93 -1.71 8.73 20.96
C VAL A 93 -1.65 8.17 22.39
N SER A 94 -2.54 8.63 23.26
CA SER A 94 -2.71 8.09 24.61
C SER A 94 -4.04 7.36 24.69
N LEU A 95 -4.03 6.15 25.24
CA LEU A 95 -5.21 5.31 25.43
C LEU A 95 -5.40 5.03 26.92
N ASP A 96 -6.64 4.98 27.36
CA ASP A 96 -6.96 4.53 28.71
C ASP A 96 -6.70 3.01 28.82
N ALA A 97 -6.27 2.54 29.99
CA ALA A 97 -5.96 1.13 30.21
C ALA A 97 -7.17 0.20 30.03
N ALA A 98 -8.40 0.72 30.16
CA ALA A 98 -9.63 -0.01 29.94
C ALA A 98 -10.07 -0.02 28.46
N THR A 99 -9.31 0.59 27.55
CA THR A 99 -9.66 0.61 26.11
C THR A 99 -9.66 -0.80 25.53
N ASP A 100 -10.72 -1.14 24.79
CA ASP A 100 -10.80 -2.40 24.06
C ASP A 100 -9.60 -2.53 23.07
N PRO A 101 -8.79 -3.62 23.17
CA PRO A 101 -7.60 -3.78 22.33
C PRO A 101 -7.90 -3.88 20.83
N GLN A 102 -9.02 -4.49 20.44
CA GLN A 102 -9.39 -4.66 19.04
C GLN A 102 -9.83 -3.32 18.44
N TRP A 103 -10.57 -2.53 19.20
CA TRP A 103 -10.90 -1.17 18.81
C TRP A 103 -9.65 -0.30 18.69
N ALA A 104 -8.75 -0.35 19.68
CA ALA A 104 -7.51 0.41 19.71
C ALA A 104 -6.63 0.09 18.49
N LEU A 105 -6.42 -1.19 18.19
CA LEU A 105 -5.64 -1.63 17.03
C LEU A 105 -6.23 -1.08 15.72
N SER A 106 -7.55 -1.24 15.54
CA SER A 106 -8.24 -0.80 14.33
C SER A 106 -8.14 0.72 14.14
N MET A 107 -8.28 1.48 15.23
CA MET A 107 -8.18 2.94 15.22
C MET A 107 -6.74 3.39 14.94
N LEU A 108 -5.74 2.80 15.60
CA LEU A 108 -4.33 3.14 15.41
C LEU A 108 -3.84 2.85 13.99
N CYS A 109 -4.15 1.67 13.44
CA CYS A 109 -3.76 1.33 12.06
C CYS A 109 -4.34 2.34 11.08
N ARG A 110 -5.65 2.61 11.15
CA ARG A 110 -6.35 3.54 10.24
C ARG A 110 -5.99 5.00 10.46
N GLY A 111 -5.60 5.36 11.70
CA GLY A 111 -5.11 6.69 12.04
C GLY A 111 -3.77 7.02 11.37
N VAL A 112 -2.95 6.00 11.08
CA VAL A 112 -1.70 6.16 10.33
C VAL A 112 -1.94 6.00 8.82
N TYR A 113 -2.62 4.94 8.41
CA TYR A 113 -2.90 4.66 7.00
C TYR A 113 -4.17 3.83 6.83
N ASP A 114 -5.11 4.35 6.03
CA ASP A 114 -6.34 3.64 5.67
C ASP A 114 -6.38 3.42 4.15
N PRO A 115 -6.20 2.17 3.67
CA PRO A 115 -6.14 1.86 2.24
C PRO A 115 -7.44 2.15 1.49
N ARG A 116 -8.56 2.34 2.20
CA ARG A 116 -9.85 2.69 1.60
C ARG A 116 -9.82 4.05 0.89
N ARG A 117 -8.93 4.95 1.33
CA ARG A 117 -8.74 6.24 0.65
C ARG A 117 -8.14 6.04 -0.74
N ASP A 118 -7.07 5.27 -0.83
CA ASP A 118 -6.40 4.99 -2.10
C ASP A 118 -7.28 4.15 -3.02
N ASP A 119 -8.07 3.23 -2.47
CA ASP A 119 -9.09 2.49 -3.22
C ASP A 119 -10.13 3.42 -3.85
N ALA A 120 -10.70 4.34 -3.07
CA ALA A 120 -11.67 5.30 -3.59
C ALA A 120 -11.06 6.20 -4.68
N ASP A 121 -9.82 6.66 -4.48
CA ASP A 121 -9.10 7.47 -5.45
C ASP A 121 -8.82 6.67 -6.74
N PHE A 122 -8.40 5.42 -6.60
CA PHE A 122 -8.16 4.50 -7.69
C PHE A 122 -9.41 4.20 -8.52
N ARG A 123 -10.54 3.88 -7.87
CA ARG A 123 -11.82 3.66 -8.58
C ARG A 123 -12.25 4.88 -9.39
N ARG A 124 -12.04 6.09 -8.88
CA ARG A 124 -12.28 7.33 -9.65
C ARG A 124 -11.34 7.48 -10.85
N SER A 125 -10.09 7.02 -10.75
CA SER A 125 -9.17 7.03 -11.91
C SER A 125 -9.56 6.03 -13.00
N LEU A 126 -10.31 4.98 -12.66
CA LEU A 126 -10.79 3.98 -13.63
C LEU A 126 -12.00 4.47 -14.44
N THR A 127 -12.72 5.49 -13.96
CA THR A 127 -13.84 6.09 -14.69
C THR A 127 -13.33 7.13 -15.71
N GLY A 128 -12.99 6.69 -16.92
CA GLY A 128 -12.54 7.55 -18.03
C GLY A 128 -12.03 6.75 -19.23
N ASP A 129 -11.79 7.42 -20.38
CA ASP A 129 -11.13 6.79 -21.53
C ASP A 129 -9.71 6.34 -21.13
N THR A 130 -9.21 5.25 -21.71
CA THR A 130 -7.93 4.60 -21.40
C THR A 130 -6.73 5.56 -21.39
N ALA A 131 -6.84 6.69 -22.10
CA ALA A 131 -5.85 7.77 -22.10
C ALA A 131 -5.76 8.55 -20.77
N SER A 132 -6.84 8.60 -19.98
CA SER A 132 -6.92 9.27 -18.67
C SER A 132 -6.38 8.42 -17.52
N GLN A 133 -6.14 7.11 -17.74
CA GLN A 133 -5.61 6.18 -16.73
C GLN A 133 -4.10 6.33 -16.46
N ARG A 134 -3.45 7.34 -17.06
CA ARG A 134 -1.99 7.62 -16.95
C ARG A 134 -1.64 8.81 -16.05
N LEU A 135 -2.63 9.47 -15.44
CA LEU A 135 -2.43 10.64 -14.58
C LEU A 135 -2.61 10.27 -13.10
#